data_AF-A0A257P644-F1
#
_entry.id   AF-A0A257P644-F1
#
_cell.length_a   1.000
_cell.length_b   1.000
_cell.length_c   1.000
_cell.angle_alpha   90.00
_cell.angle_beta   90.00
_cell.angle_gamma   90.00
#
_symmetry.space_group_name_H-M   'P 1'
#
loop_
_entity.id
_entity.type
_entity.pdbx_description
1 polymer ?
#
loop_
_entity_poly.entity_id
_entity_poly.type
_entity_poly.pdbx_seq_one_letter_code
_entity_poly.pdbx_strand_id
1 'polypeptide(L)'
;QQTVAHPQDIVLWQDQARAEAALGAFAAQHRATAEAYALQGKTEAAIEQLHIAQRTPGADYFEASIINARLRALEQAHAQQVQIDKTLPQ
;
A
#
# COMPACT_ATOMS: atom_id res chain seq x y z
N GLN A 1 16.46 -4.74 -3.98
CA GLN A 1 15.86 -4.42 -2.67
C GLN A 1 16.16 -2.98 -2.24
N GLN A 2 15.90 -1.97 -3.09
CA GLN A 2 16.24 -0.58 -2.79
C GLN A 2 15.20 0.13 -1.93
N THR A 3 13.93 -0.28 -1.97
CA THR A 3 12.84 0.27 -1.14
C THR A 3 13.00 0.00 0.35
N VAL A 4 13.70 -1.06 0.74
CA VAL A 4 14.02 -1.33 2.17
C VAL A 4 14.99 -0.30 2.73
N ALA A 5 15.89 0.25 1.90
CA ALA A 5 16.85 1.27 2.29
C ALA A 5 16.24 2.69 2.31
N HIS A 6 15.26 2.94 1.46
CA HIS A 6 14.58 4.24 1.33
C HIS A 6 13.05 4.09 1.26
N PRO A 7 12.40 3.64 2.34
CA PRO A 7 10.96 3.32 2.33
C PRO A 7 10.06 4.55 2.17
N GLN A 8 10.60 5.76 2.29
CA GLN A 8 9.87 7.02 2.15
C GLN A 8 10.04 7.68 0.78
N ASP A 9 10.79 7.07 -0.14
CA ASP A 9 10.96 7.61 -1.49
C ASP A 9 9.78 7.22 -2.38
N ILE A 10 8.90 8.18 -2.65
CA ILE A 10 7.71 7.99 -3.48
C ILE A 10 8.08 7.58 -4.91
N VAL A 11 9.14 8.17 -5.48
CA VAL A 11 9.56 7.89 -6.86
C VAL A 11 10.03 6.45 -6.98
N LEU A 12 10.78 5.98 -5.98
CA LEU A 12 11.24 4.60 -5.94
C LEU A 12 10.09 3.59 -5.88
N TRP A 13 9.02 3.88 -5.14
CA TRP A 13 7.81 3.05 -5.14
C TRP A 13 7.08 3.05 -6.49
N GLN A 14 7.01 4.19 -7.17
CA GLN A 14 6.41 4.29 -8.51
C GLN A 14 7.23 3.51 -9.56
N ASP A 15 8.55 3.59 -9.49
CA ASP A 15 9.45 2.83 -10.35
C ASP A 15 9.33 1.33 -10.09
N GLN A 16 9.23 0.91 -8.82
CA GLN A 16 8.98 -0.47 -8.45
C GLN A 16 7.64 -0.97 -9.02
N ALA A 17 6.56 -0.20 -8.87
CA ALA A 17 5.25 -0.54 -9.43
C ALA A 17 5.32 -0.75 -10.96
N ARG A 18 6.04 0.13 -11.67
CA ARG A 18 6.24 0.01 -13.13
C ARG A 18 7.03 -1.25 -13.49
N ALA A 19 8.09 -1.57 -12.74
CA ALA A 19 8.88 -2.76 -12.96
C ALA A 19 8.07 -4.04 -12.71
N GLU A 20 7.29 -4.10 -11.63
CA GLU A 20 6.43 -5.24 -11.30
C GLU A 20 5.33 -5.44 -12.34
N ALA A 21 4.72 -4.37 -12.88
CA ALA A 21 3.80 -4.47 -14.01
C ALA A 21 4.47 -5.05 -15.26
N ALA A 22 5.69 -4.60 -15.57
CA ALA A 22 6.44 -5.11 -16.72
C ALA A 22 6.80 -6.60 -16.58
N LEU A 23 6.91 -7.11 -15.35
CA LEU A 23 7.13 -8.52 -15.03
C LEU A 23 5.83 -9.34 -14.90
N GLY A 24 4.65 -8.72 -15.04
CA GLY A 24 3.36 -9.38 -14.83
C GLY A 24 3.03 -9.67 -13.36
N ALA A 25 3.80 -9.12 -12.41
CA ALA A 25 3.60 -9.27 -10.98
C ALA A 25 2.55 -8.26 -10.46
N PHE A 26 1.32 -8.37 -10.95
CA PHE A 26 0.27 -7.35 -10.73
C PHE A 26 -0.10 -7.14 -9.26
N ALA A 27 -0.14 -8.19 -8.44
CA ALA A 27 -0.40 -8.04 -7.01
C ALA A 27 0.68 -7.18 -6.32
N ALA A 28 1.96 -7.44 -6.63
CA ALA A 28 3.08 -6.67 -6.12
C ALA A 28 3.02 -5.22 -6.62
N GLN A 29 2.70 -5.01 -7.90
CA GLN A 29 2.53 -3.68 -8.48
C GLN A 29 1.46 -2.85 -7.77
N HIS A 30 0.29 -3.44 -7.49
CA HIS A 30 -0.76 -2.77 -6.73
C HIS A 30 -0.30 -2.44 -5.31
N ARG A 31 0.42 -3.35 -4.64
CA ARG A 31 1.03 -3.07 -3.32
C ARG A 31 2.02 -1.89 -3.39
N ALA A 32 2.94 -1.87 -4.36
CA ALA A 32 3.90 -0.77 -4.52
C ALA A 32 3.20 0.57 -4.80
N THR A 33 2.11 0.54 -5.59
CA THR A 33 1.26 1.71 -5.82
C THR A 33 0.60 2.19 -4.52
N ALA A 34 0.14 1.26 -3.67
CA ALA A 34 -0.43 1.58 -2.37
C ALA A 34 0.58 2.28 -1.44
N GLU A 35 1.83 1.83 -1.40
CA GLU A 35 2.88 2.47 -0.60
C GLU A 35 3.14 3.91 -1.06
N ALA A 36 3.20 4.15 -2.37
CA ALA A 36 3.34 5.50 -2.91
C ALA A 36 2.16 6.40 -2.51
N TYR A 37 0.93 5.89 -2.47
CA TYR A 37 -0.24 6.64 -2.02
C TYR A 37 -0.24 6.90 -0.52
N ALA A 38 0.16 5.92 0.29
CA ALA A 38 0.27 6.07 1.74
C ALA A 38 1.25 7.19 2.10
N LEU A 39 2.41 7.25 1.44
CA LEU A 39 3.41 8.32 1.63
C LEU A 39 2.92 9.70 1.19
N GLN A 40 1.98 9.76 0.25
CA GLN A 40 1.34 11.02 -0.18
C GLN A 40 0.18 11.43 0.74
N GLY A 41 -0.09 10.71 1.83
CA GLY A 41 -1.24 10.94 2.72
C GLY A 41 -2.58 10.52 2.13
N LYS A 42 -2.58 9.82 0.98
CA LYS A 42 -3.79 9.33 0.31
C LYS A 42 -4.17 7.95 0.87
N THR A 43 -4.43 7.88 2.17
CA THR A 43 -4.61 6.62 2.90
C THR A 43 -5.76 5.77 2.35
N GLU A 44 -6.88 6.38 1.98
CA GLU A 44 -8.03 5.65 1.41
C GLU A 44 -7.68 5.01 0.06
N ALA A 45 -7.06 5.76 -0.84
CA ALA A 45 -6.60 5.24 -2.12
C ALA A 45 -5.54 4.14 -1.96
N ALA A 46 -4.68 4.23 -0.94
CA ALA A 46 -3.72 3.17 -0.62
C ALA A 46 -4.42 1.87 -0.18
N ILE A 47 -5.44 1.98 0.68
CA ILE A 47 -6.26 0.85 1.11
C ILE A 47 -6.96 0.19 -0.09
N GLU A 48 -7.54 0.99 -0.99
CA GLU A 48 -8.17 0.47 -2.21
C GLU A 48 -7.19 -0.32 -3.08
N GLN A 49 -5.96 0.19 -3.29
CA GLN A 49 -4.93 -0.53 -4.04
C GLN A 49 -4.56 -1.87 -3.38
N LEU A 50 -4.51 -1.94 -2.05
CA LEU A 50 -4.23 -3.19 -1.33
C LEU A 50 -5.38 -4.19 -1.42
N HIS A 51 -6.64 -3.73 -1.45
CA HIS A 51 -7.79 -4.61 -1.72
C HIS A 51 -7.74 -5.19 -3.13
N ILE A 52 -7.32 -4.40 -4.13
CA ILE A 52 -7.10 -4.90 -5.49
C ILE A 52 -5.95 -5.92 -5.50
N ALA A 53 -4.83 -5.61 -4.87
CA ALA A 53 -3.68 -6.51 -4.73
C ALA A 53 -4.08 -7.86 -4.12
N GLN A 54 -4.88 -7.85 -3.04
CA GLN A 54 -5.34 -9.05 -2.35
C GLN A 54 -6.20 -9.97 -3.23
N ARG A 55 -7.01 -9.38 -4.13
CA ARG A 55 -7.89 -10.13 -5.05
C ARG A 55 -7.20 -10.50 -6.36
N THR A 56 -6.01 -9.98 -6.61
CA THR A 56 -5.26 -10.23 -7.83
C THR A 56 -4.66 -11.64 -7.80
N PRO A 57 -4.96 -12.50 -8.78
CA PRO A 57 -4.39 -13.84 -8.84
C PRO A 57 -2.88 -13.80 -9.13
N GLY A 58 -2.16 -14.83 -8.70
CA GLY A 58 -0.72 -14.98 -8.99
C GLY A 58 0.23 -14.49 -7.90
N ALA A 59 -0.28 -13.94 -6.80
CA ALA A 59 0.52 -13.71 -5.60
C ALA A 59 0.88 -15.03 -4.91
N ASP A 60 2.15 -15.19 -4.52
CA ASP A 60 2.54 -16.28 -3.63
C ASP A 60 2.10 -16.01 -2.18
N TYR A 61 2.27 -17.00 -1.30
CA TYR A 61 1.88 -16.86 0.10
C TYR A 61 2.59 -15.71 0.82
N PHE A 62 3.84 -15.43 0.46
CA PHE A 62 4.62 -14.37 1.09
C PHE A 62 4.11 -12.99 0.68
N GLU A 63 3.89 -12.78 -0.61
CA GLU A 63 3.30 -11.56 -1.17
C GLU A 63 1.90 -11.31 -0.59
N ALA A 64 1.05 -12.34 -0.56
CA ALA A 64 -0.28 -12.25 0.04
C ALA A 64 -0.22 -11.89 1.54
N SER A 65 0.75 -12.45 2.28
CA SER A 65 0.95 -12.12 3.70
C SER A 65 1.34 -10.65 3.89
N ILE A 66 2.23 -10.11 3.06
CA ILE A 66 2.63 -8.70 3.10
C ILE A 66 1.43 -7.79 2.83
N ILE A 67 0.67 -8.07 1.76
CA ILE A 67 -0.53 -7.30 1.39
C ILE A 67 -1.52 -7.27 2.56
N ASN A 68 -1.80 -8.43 3.16
CA ASN A 68 -2.74 -8.54 4.29
C ASN A 68 -2.26 -7.82 5.54
N ALA A 69 -0.96 -7.87 5.84
CA ALA A 69 -0.39 -7.16 6.98
C ALA A 69 -0.48 -5.64 6.78
N ARG A 70 -0.14 -5.16 5.58
CA ARG A 70 -0.15 -3.74 5.27
C ARG A 70 -1.57 -3.17 5.24
N LEU A 71 -2.51 -3.90 4.64
CA LEU A 71 -3.92 -3.51 4.57
C LEU A 71 -4.48 -3.29 5.98
N ARG A 72 -4.29 -4.26 6.88
CA ARG A 72 -4.72 -4.14 8.29
C ARG A 72 -4.08 -2.94 8.99
N ALA A 73 -2.79 -2.68 8.76
CA ALA A 73 -2.10 -1.55 9.37
C ALA A 73 -2.68 -0.20 8.91
N LEU A 74 -2.96 -0.03 7.62
CA LEU A 74 -3.53 1.21 7.09
C LEU A 74 -5.00 1.40 7.50
N GLU A 75 -5.81 0.34 7.53
CA GLU A 75 -7.19 0.40 8.01
C GLU A 75 -7.25 0.80 9.50
N GLN A 76 -6.34 0.29 10.33
CA GLN A 76 -6.23 0.68 11.73
C GLN A 76 -5.82 2.16 11.88
N ALA A 77 -4.82 2.61 11.12
CA ALA A 77 -4.38 4.00 11.16
C ALA A 77 -5.49 4.98 10.69
N HIS A 78 -6.19 4.63 9.62
CA HIS A 78 -7.32 5.43 9.11
C HIS A 78 -8.47 5.50 10.13
N ALA A 79 -8.84 4.37 10.73
CA ALA A 79 -9.87 4.34 11.76
C ALA A 79 -9.50 5.20 12.98
N GLN A 80 -8.23 5.16 13.42
CA GLN A 80 -7.72 6.00 14.50
C GLN A 80 -7.77 7.50 14.14
N GLN A 81 -7.36 7.86 12.93
CA GLN A 81 -7.40 9.24 12.45
C GLN A 81 -8.85 9.78 12.42
N VAL A 82 -9.78 9.00 11.87
CA VAL A 82 -11.22 9.35 11.84
C VAL A 82 -11.80 9.51 13.25
N GLN A 83 -11.34 8.72 14.23
CA GLN A 83 -11.76 8.88 15.63
C GLN A 83 -11.22 10.16 16.24
N ILE A 84 -9.94 10.48 16.02
CA ILE A 84 -9.30 11.70 16.51
C ILE A 84 -10.03 12.93 15.97
N ASP A 85 -10.29 12.98 14.66
CA ASP A 85 -10.98 14.10 14.00
C ASP A 85 -12.38 14.35 14.58
N LYS A 86 -13.11 13.29 14.98
CA LYS A 86 -14.43 13.42 15.64
C LYS A 86 -14.37 13.98 17.05
N THR A 87 -13.23 13.88 17.72
CA THR A 87 -13.05 14.28 19.12
C THR A 87 -12.46 15.67 19.30
N LEU A 88 -11.98 16.29 18.22
CA LEU A 88 -11.48 17.67 18.21
C LEU A 88 -12.67 18.65 18.13
N PRO A 89 -12.83 19.59 19.08
CA PRO A 89 -13.79 20.68 18.93
C PRO A 89 -13.38 21.57 17.74
N GLN A 90 -14.34 21.90 16.87
CA GLN A 90 -14.16 22.86 15.76
C GLN A 90 -14.07 24.29 16.27
#